data_AF-A0A7X0HU94-F1
#
_entry.id   AF-A0A7X0HU94-F1
#
_cell.length_a   1.000
_cell.length_b   1.000
_cell.length_c   1.000
_cell.angle_alpha   90.00
_cell.angle_beta   90.00
_cell.angle_gamma   90.00
#
_symmetry.space_group_name_H-M   'P 1'
#
loop_
_entity.id
_entity.type
_entity.pdbx_description
1 polymer ?
#
loop_
_entity_poly.entity_id
_entity_poly.type
_entity_poly.pdbx_seq_one_letter_code
_entity_poly.pdbx_strand_id
1 'polypeptide(L)' 'MASTVLSFTLSGIEGHVVEVETEVLNGLPSVSIVGLGDKAVKEAKER' A
#
# COMPACT_ATOMS: atom_id res chain seq x y z
N MET A 1 -0.13 -5.26 15.67
CA MET A 1 0.43 -3.89 15.78
C MET A 1 0.70 -3.46 14.37
N ALA A 2 -0.03 -2.45 13.90
CA ALA A 2 0.19 -1.88 12.60
C ALA A 2 1.58 -1.22 12.56
N SER A 3 2.34 -1.52 11.51
CA SER A 3 3.58 -0.81 11.18
C SER A 3 3.25 0.29 10.18
N THR A 4 3.83 1.46 10.38
CA THR A 4 3.60 2.63 9.54
C THR A 4 4.87 2.94 8.76
N VAL A 5 4.73 3.12 7.45
CA VAL A 5 5.84 3.40 6.53
C VAL A 5 5.56 4.71 5.80
N LEU A 6 6.49 5.65 5.90
CA LEU A 6 6.46 6.88 5.10
C LEU A 6 6.91 6.57 3.68
N SER A 7 6.15 7.07 2.71
CA SER A 7 6.40 6.89 1.28
C SER A 7 5.97 8.13 0.51
N PHE A 8 5.97 8.06 -0.82
CA PHE A 8 5.42 9.08 -1.67
C PHE A 8 4.67 8.46 -2.85
N THR A 9 3.72 9.22 -3.40
CA THR A 9 3.03 8.90 -4.65
C THR A 9 3.10 10.09 -5.61
N LEU A 10 2.74 9.85 -6.86
CA LEU A 10 2.66 10.90 -7.89
C LEU A 10 1.19 11.21 -8.20
N SER A 11 0.83 12.48 -8.20
CA SER A 11 -0.42 12.98 -8.77
C SER A 11 -0.07 13.85 -9.98
N GLY A 12 -0.17 13.27 -11.18
CA GLY A 12 0.37 13.91 -12.38
C GLY A 12 1.90 14.02 -12.33
N ILE A 13 2.43 15.24 -12.16
CA ILE A 13 3.87 15.52 -12.04
C ILE A 13 4.30 15.90 -10.61
N GLU A 14 3.35 16.04 -9.70
CA GLU A 14 3.62 16.43 -8.32
C GLU A 14 3.79 15.20 -7.42
N GLY A 15 4.80 15.25 -6.55
CA GLY A 15 5.02 14.23 -5.53
C GLY A 15 4.29 14.56 -4.24
N HIS A 16 3.55 13.60 -3.70
CA HIS A 16 2.86 13.73 -2.42
C HIS A 16 3.40 12.71 -1.44
N VAL A 17 3.75 13.16 -0.24
CA VAL A 17 4.08 12.26 0.87
C VAL A 17 2.83 11.50 1.28
N VAL A 18 2.95 10.20 1.43
CA VAL A 18 1.86 9.32 1.88
C VAL A 18 2.35 8.43 3.01
N GLU A 19 1.43 8.09 3.89
CA GLU A 19 1.67 7.15 4.98
C GLU A 19 0.97 5.84 4.65
N VAL A 20 1.69 4.73 4.75
CA VAL A 20 1.17 3.38 4.48
C VAL A 20 1.18 2.59 5.78
N GLU A 21 0.00 2.14 6.19
CA GLU A 21 -0.16 1.25 7.33
C GLU A 21 -0.22 -0.20 6.86
N THR A 22 0.49 -1.08 7.56
CA THR A 22 0.47 -2.52 7.32
C THR A 22 0.28 -3.27 8.62
N GLU A 23 -0.55 -4.31 8.58
CA GLU A 23 -0.71 -5.22 9.71
C GLU A 23 -0.68 -6.66 9.22
N VAL A 24 0.09 -7.49 9.94
CA VAL A 24 0.14 -8.92 9.70
C VAL A 24 -0.87 -9.60 10.62
N LEU A 25 -1.86 -10.25 10.01
CA LEU A 25 -2.88 -11.01 10.70
C LEU A 25 -2.56 -12.51 10.64
N ASN A 26 -2.91 -13.25 11.69
CA ASN A 26 -2.78 -14.70 11.71
C ASN A 26 -3.88 -15.33 10.86
N GLY A 27 -3.53 -16.27 9.98
CA GLY A 27 -4.51 -16.94 9.11
C GLY A 27 -3.88 -17.51 7.85
N LEU A 28 -4.72 -17.77 6.85
CA LEU A 28 -4.27 -18.23 5.54
C LEU A 28 -3.43 -17.15 4.84
N PRO A 29 -2.39 -17.53 4.08
CA PRO A 29 -1.58 -16.59 3.32
C PRO A 29 -2.45 -15.80 2.35
N SER A 30 -2.57 -14.50 2.60
CA SER A 30 -3.30 -13.58 1.75
C SER A 30 -2.78 -12.16 1.97
N VAL A 31 -2.86 -11.35 0.92
CA VAL A 31 -2.52 -9.92 0.97
C VAL A 31 -3.76 -9.16 0.51
N SER A 32 -4.14 -8.13 1.26
CA SER A 32 -5.21 -7.21 0.91
C SER A 32 -4.68 -5.80 0.96
N ILE A 33 -4.94 -5.02 -0.09
CA ILE A 33 -4.58 -3.60 -0.16
C ILE A 33 -5.90 -2.82 -0.20
N VAL A 34 -6.07 -1.90 0.73
CA VAL A 34 -7.28 -1.07 0.88
C VAL A 34 -6.91 0.37 0.57
N GLY A 35 -7.71 1.03 -0.28
CA GLY A 35 -7.48 2.41 -0.72
C GLY A 35 -7.76 2.58 -2.21
N LEU A 36 -7.76 3.84 -2.67
CA LEU A 36 -7.93 4.21 -4.09
C LEU A 36 -6.59 4.11 -4.86
N GLY A 37 -5.91 2.97 -4.73
CA GLY A 37 -4.71 2.67 -5.50
C GLY A 37 -5.03 2.42 -6.97
N ASP A 38 -4.06 2.70 -7.84
CA ASP A 38 -4.19 2.46 -9.28
C ASP A 38 -3.90 0.98 -9.66
N LYS A 39 -3.74 0.72 -10.96
CA LYS A 39 -3.42 -0.62 -11.46
C LYS A 39 -2.06 -1.12 -10.95
N ALA A 40 -1.07 -0.24 -10.81
CA ALA A 40 0.27 -0.61 -10.35
C ALA A 40 0.23 -1.10 -8.90
N VAL A 41 -0.58 -0.47 -8.04
CA VAL A 41 -0.80 -0.93 -6.65
C VAL A 41 -1.44 -2.33 -6.62
N LYS A 42 -2.40 -2.61 -7.51
CA LYS A 42 -3.04 -3.93 -7.58
C LYS A 42 -2.08 -5.03 -8.05
N GLU A 43 -1.23 -4.74 -9.04
CA GLU A 43 -0.21 -5.67 -9.53
C GLU A 43 0.92 -5.90 -8.53
N ALA A 44 1.23 -4.92 -7.68
CA ALA A 44 2.26 -5.06 -6.65
C ALA A 44 1.94 -6.14 -5.62
N LYS A 45 0.65 -6.44 -5.38
CA LYS A 45 0.22 -7.55 -4.51
C LYS A 45 0.71 -8.92 -4.96
N GLU A 46 0.95 -9.12 -6.26
CA GLU A 46 1.37 -10.42 -6.82
C GLU A 46 2.89 -10.64 -6.80
N ARG A 47 3.66 -9.64 -6.33
CA ARG A 47 5.12 -9.71 -6.21
C ARG A 47 5.54 -9.97 -4.78
#